data_AF-A0A1V5Z9D9-F1
#
_entry.id   AF-A0A1V5Z9D9-F1
#
_cell.length_a   1.000
_cell.length_b   1.000
_cell.length_c   1.000
_cell.angle_alpha   90.00
_cell.angle_beta   90.00
_cell.angle_gamma   90.00
#
_symmetry.space_group_name_H-M   'P 1'
#
loop_
_entity.id
_entity.type
_entity.pdbx_description
1 polymer ?
#
loop_
_entity_poly.entity_id
_entity_poly.type
_entity_poly.pdbx_seq_one_letter_code
_entity_poly.pdbx_strand_id
1 'polypeptide(L)'
;MIFKITLEEALAMLAQPKPKRGAKKLLRTLREKTEEAPAIELYEGRYGPYVTDGSTNASLPKTVSVEQVELNQALQLIQDASQREKTKRPSTRKAGTKRKTAPRGRKSASARDKET
;
A
#
# COMPACT_ATOMS: atom_id res chain seq x y z
N MET A 1 3.56 22.31 25.82
CA MET A 1 2.28 21.96 25.18
C MET A 1 2.48 21.98 23.67
N ILE A 2 2.41 20.83 23.01
CA ILE A 2 2.88 20.63 21.62
C ILE A 2 1.73 20.56 20.59
N PHE A 3 0.47 20.62 21.00
CA PHE A 3 -0.68 20.51 20.09
C PHE A 3 -1.69 21.63 20.35
N LYS A 4 -1.51 22.78 19.69
CA LYS A 4 -2.56 23.79 19.50
C LYS A 4 -2.82 23.89 18.00
N ILE A 5 -4.00 23.45 17.58
CA ILE A 5 -4.56 23.70 16.25
C ILE A 5 -5.87 24.42 16.47
N THR A 6 -6.09 25.51 15.74
CA THR A 6 -7.35 26.27 15.76
C THR A 6 -8.42 25.57 14.91
N LEU A 7 -9.70 25.90 15.14
CA LEU A 7 -10.81 25.33 14.36
C LEU A 7 -10.68 25.65 12.87
N GLU A 8 -10.25 26.87 12.54
CA GLU A 8 -10.05 27.34 11.17
C GLU A 8 -8.94 26.56 10.48
N GLU A 9 -7.81 26.34 11.15
CA GLU A 9 -6.71 25.52 10.64
C GLU A 9 -7.11 24.05 10.45
N ALA A 10 -7.92 23.50 11.36
CA ALA A 10 -8.42 22.13 11.24
C ALA A 10 -9.35 21.96 10.03
N LEU A 11 -10.25 22.93 9.80
CA LEU A 11 -11.12 22.93 8.62
C LEU A 11 -10.31 23.07 7.33
N ALA A 12 -9.29 23.94 7.31
CA ALA A 12 -8.40 24.09 6.17
C ALA A 12 -7.64 22.79 5.85
N MET A 13 -7.13 22.08 6.86
CA MET A 13 -6.46 20.77 6.66
C MET A 13 -7.39 19.68 6.14
N LEU A 14 -8.65 19.64 6.59
CA LEU A 14 -9.64 18.66 6.12
C LEU A 14 -10.14 18.96 4.70
N ALA A 15 -10.15 20.23 4.29
CA ALA A 15 -10.51 20.65 2.95
C ALA A 15 -9.44 20.29 1.90
N GLN A 16 -8.17 20.13 2.32
CA GLN A 16 -7.12 19.70 1.41
C GLN A 16 -7.41 18.28 0.87
N PRO A 17 -7.23 18.05 -0.44
CA PRO A 17 -7.39 16.72 -1.00
C PRO A 17 -6.38 15.78 -0.34
N LYS A 18 -6.86 14.62 0.15
CA LYS A 18 -6.00 13.64 0.81
C LYS A 18 -4.83 13.30 -0.12
N PRO A 19 -3.56 13.49 0.32
CA PRO A 19 -2.43 13.09 -0.51
C PRO A 19 -2.54 11.58 -0.75
N LYS A 20 -2.46 11.19 -2.03
CA LYS A 20 -2.41 9.77 -2.40
C LYS A 20 -1.10 9.19 -1.86
N ARG A 21 -1.15 8.54 -0.69
CA ARG A 21 0.02 7.92 -0.07
C ARG A 21 0.54 6.82 -1.00
N GLY A 22 1.78 6.97 -1.46
CA GLY A 22 2.47 5.96 -2.27
C GLY A 22 2.18 6.05 -3.78
N ALA A 23 2.08 7.26 -4.32
CA ALA A 23 2.12 7.45 -5.77
C ALA A 23 3.41 6.83 -6.33
N LYS A 24 3.26 5.93 -7.31
CA LYS A 24 4.37 5.29 -8.00
C LYS A 24 5.05 6.34 -8.88
N LYS A 25 6.29 6.70 -8.57
CA LYS A 25 7.08 7.60 -9.41
C LYS A 25 7.84 6.77 -10.44
N LEU A 26 7.65 7.01 -11.74
CA LEU A 26 8.48 6.39 -12.76
C LEU A 26 9.88 6.99 -12.65
N LEU A 27 10.88 6.13 -12.46
CA LEU A 27 12.27 6.52 -12.31
C LEU A 27 13.01 6.36 -13.65
N ARG A 28 12.84 5.22 -14.31
CA ARG A 28 13.53 4.91 -15.57
C ARG A 28 12.78 3.86 -16.37
N THR A 29 12.85 3.98 -17.69
CA THR A 29 12.45 2.91 -18.62
C THR A 29 13.72 2.20 -19.08
N LEU A 30 13.85 0.91 -18.78
CA LEU A 30 15.00 0.08 -19.15
C LEU A 30 14.81 -0.55 -20.53
N ARG A 31 13.56 -0.82 -20.90
CA ARG A 31 13.18 -1.33 -22.22
C ARG A 31 11.83 -0.79 -22.63
N GLU A 32 11.72 -0.32 -23.86
CA GLU A 32 10.45 0.07 -24.46
C GLU A 32 9.61 -1.15 -24.85
N LYS A 33 8.30 -0.95 -24.97
CA LYS A 33 7.37 -2.01 -25.38
C LYS A 33 7.55 -2.29 -26.87
N THR A 34 7.81 -3.55 -27.21
CA THR A 34 7.82 -4.04 -28.60
C THR A 34 6.70 -5.09 -28.76
N GLU A 35 6.32 -5.43 -30.00
CA GLU A 35 5.29 -6.46 -30.24
C GLU A 35 5.67 -7.81 -29.63
N GLU A 36 6.96 -8.13 -29.62
CA GLU A 36 7.49 -9.41 -29.12
C GLU A 36 7.72 -9.42 -27.60
N ALA A 37 7.69 -8.26 -26.92
CA ALA A 37 8.04 -8.22 -25.51
C ALA A 37 7.54 -7.01 -24.72
N PRO A 38 7.24 -7.22 -23.42
CA PRO A 38 6.77 -6.15 -22.54
C PRO A 38 7.84 -5.09 -22.27
N ALA A 39 7.36 -3.87 -22.01
CA ALA A 39 8.21 -2.77 -21.53
C ALA A 39 8.74 -3.12 -20.14
N ILE A 40 9.99 -2.75 -19.85
CA ILE A 40 10.58 -2.92 -18.52
C ILE A 40 10.82 -1.55 -17.93
N GLU A 41 10.05 -1.27 -16.89
CA GLU A 41 10.01 0.03 -16.23
C GLU A 41 10.37 -0.11 -14.77
N LEU A 42 11.00 0.93 -14.25
CA LEU A 42 11.49 0.99 -12.90
C LEU A 42 10.83 2.15 -12.18
N TYR A 43 10.26 1.83 -11.02
CA TYR A 43 9.41 2.72 -10.23
C TYR A 43 9.88 2.83 -8.79
N GLU A 44 9.62 3.99 -8.19
CA GLU A 44 9.70 4.21 -6.76
C GLU A 44 8.34 3.94 -6.10
N GLY A 45 8.24 2.88 -5.30
CA GLY A 45 7.02 2.48 -4.60
C GLY A 45 7.10 2.67 -3.09
N ARG A 46 5.99 2.40 -2.39
CA ARG A 46 5.90 2.46 -0.92
C ARG A 46 6.98 1.65 -0.19
N TYR A 47 7.44 0.56 -0.80
CA TYR A 47 8.37 -0.39 -0.20
C TYR A 47 9.81 -0.26 -0.73
N GLY A 48 10.07 0.73 -1.58
CA GLY A 48 11.35 0.91 -2.26
C GLY A 48 11.23 0.74 -3.77
N PRO A 49 12.37 0.82 -4.47
CA PRO A 49 12.43 0.70 -5.92
C PRO A 49 12.07 -0.71 -6.38
N TYR A 50 11.33 -0.81 -7.48
CA TYR A 50 10.95 -2.08 -8.08
C TYR A 50 10.89 -1.96 -9.60
N VAL A 51 11.04 -3.10 -10.27
CA VAL A 51 10.91 -3.24 -11.72
C VAL A 51 9.57 -3.91 -12.03
N THR A 52 8.93 -3.50 -13.12
CA THR A 52 7.69 -4.11 -13.63
C THR A 52 7.76 -4.32 -15.14
N ASP A 53 7.18 -5.43 -15.59
CA ASP A 53 6.88 -5.71 -17.00
C ASP A 53 5.40 -5.41 -17.36
N GLY A 54 4.67 -4.76 -16.43
CA GLY A 54 3.24 -4.51 -16.50
C GLY A 54 2.37 -5.62 -15.89
N SER A 55 2.88 -6.84 -15.73
CA SER A 55 2.13 -7.98 -15.15
C SER A 55 2.77 -8.44 -13.84
N THR A 56 4.06 -8.74 -13.89
CA THR A 56 4.92 -9.14 -12.78
C THR A 56 5.63 -7.92 -12.19
N ASN A 57 5.84 -7.93 -10.88
CA ASN A 57 6.61 -6.91 -10.16
C ASN A 57 7.74 -7.57 -9.38
N ALA A 58 8.96 -7.03 -9.53
CA ALA A 58 10.14 -7.51 -8.82
C ALA A 58 10.79 -6.36 -8.03
N SER A 59 10.91 -6.52 -6.72
CA SER A 59 11.58 -5.53 -5.86
C SER A 59 13.09 -5.56 -6.08
N LEU A 60 13.72 -4.39 -6.12
CA LEU A 60 15.18 -4.31 -6.21
C LEU A 60 15.84 -4.56 -4.85
N PRO A 61 16.96 -5.30 -4.83
CA PRO A 61 17.79 -5.40 -3.63
C PRO A 61 18.30 -4.03 -3.21
N LYS A 62 18.39 -3.78 -1.90
CA LYS A 62 18.91 -2.51 -1.35
C LYS A 62 20.37 -2.22 -1.70
N THR A 63 21.11 -3.23 -2.11
CA THR A 63 22.51 -3.14 -2.51
C THR A 63 22.71 -2.64 -3.93
N VAL A 64 21.68 -2.71 -4.78
CA VAL A 64 21.76 -2.29 -6.18
C VAL A 64 21.11 -0.91 -6.30
N SER A 65 21.87 0.06 -6.77
CA SER A 65 21.33 1.40 -7.00
C SER A 65 20.47 1.40 -8.25
N VAL A 66 19.44 2.24 -8.22
CA VAL A 66 18.46 2.42 -9.28
C VAL A 66 19.11 2.77 -10.64
N GLU A 67 20.22 3.47 -10.60
CA GLU A 67 20.95 3.94 -11.79
C GLU A 67 21.81 2.85 -12.43
N GLN A 68 22.27 1.88 -11.62
CA GLN A 68 23.15 0.78 -12.03
C GLN A 68 22.39 -0.47 -12.48
N VAL A 69 21.06 -0.48 -12.38
CA VAL A 69 20.24 -1.62 -12.84
C VAL A 69 20.31 -1.72 -14.35
N GLU A 70 20.87 -2.83 -14.83
CA GLU A 70 20.89 -3.19 -16.24
C GLU A 70 19.68 -4.05 -16.62
N LEU A 71 19.38 -4.07 -17.93
CA LEU A 71 18.27 -4.84 -18.49
C LEU A 71 18.34 -6.34 -18.15
N ASN A 72 19.53 -6.93 -18.21
CA ASN A 72 19.72 -8.37 -17.94
C ASN A 72 19.39 -8.73 -16.49
N GLN A 73 19.81 -7.89 -15.53
CA GLN A 73 19.51 -8.08 -14.12
C GLN A 73 18.01 -7.89 -13.84
N ALA A 74 17.40 -6.87 -14.46
CA ALA A 74 15.96 -6.64 -14.37
C ALA A 74 15.13 -7.82 -14.88
N LEU A 75 15.53 -8.43 -16.00
CA LEU A 75 14.90 -9.63 -16.54
C LEU A 75 15.00 -10.83 -15.61
N GLN A 76 16.18 -11.08 -15.03
CA GLN A 76 16.38 -12.15 -14.05
C GLN A 76 15.48 -11.97 -12.82
N LEU A 77 15.41 -10.75 -12.29
CA LEU A 77 14.56 -10.43 -11.14
C LEU A 77 13.08 -10.65 -11.44
N ILE A 78 12.62 -10.29 -12.64
CA ILE A 78 11.24 -10.54 -13.09
C ILE A 78 10.97 -12.03 -13.23
N GLN A 79 11.89 -12.80 -13.83
CA GLN A 79 11.74 -14.24 -13.96
C GLN A 79 11.64 -14.91 -12.58
N ASP A 80 12.54 -14.58 -11.66
CA ASP A 80 12.52 -15.08 -10.28
C ASP A 80 11.23 -14.70 -9.56
N ALA A 81 10.75 -13.46 -9.73
CA ALA A 81 9.50 -13.01 -9.17
C ALA A 81 8.31 -13.79 -9.73
N SER A 82 8.27 -14.04 -11.03
CA SER A 82 7.21 -14.82 -11.68
C SER A 82 7.12 -16.25 -11.16
N GLN A 83 8.26 -16.88 -10.86
CA GLN A 83 8.30 -18.23 -10.26
C GLN A 83 7.83 -18.23 -8.81
N ARG A 84 8.20 -17.18 -8.05
CA ARG A 84 7.75 -16.99 -6.66
C ARG A 84 6.24 -16.73 -6.57
N GLU A 85 5.66 -16.00 -7.53
CA GLU A 85 4.21 -15.80 -7.56
C GLU A 85 3.46 -17.10 -7.84
N LYS A 86 3.95 -17.93 -8.77
CA LYS A 86 3.35 -19.25 -9.09
C LYS A 86 3.38 -20.22 -7.90
N THR A 87 4.38 -20.12 -7.04
CA THR A 87 4.56 -21.00 -5.87
C THR A 87 3.85 -20.50 -4.61
N LYS A 88 3.43 -19.23 -4.56
CA LYS A 88 2.56 -18.73 -3.50
C LYS A 88 1.13 -19.21 -3.72
N ARG A 89 0.79 -20.36 -3.12
CA ARG A 89 -0.60 -20.80 -2.93
C ARG A 89 -1.42 -19.62 -2.40
N PRO A 90 -2.65 -19.40 -2.87
CA PRO A 90 -3.50 -18.35 -2.32
C PRO A 90 -3.64 -18.61 -0.84
N SER A 91 -3.04 -17.73 -0.02
CA SER A 91 -3.31 -17.70 1.40
C SER A 91 -4.78 -17.37 1.51
N THR A 92 -5.61 -18.39 1.69
CA THR A 92 -7.03 -18.26 2.00
C THR A 92 -7.11 -17.26 3.13
N ARG A 93 -7.57 -16.07 2.77
CA ARG A 93 -7.79 -14.97 3.68
C ARG A 93 -8.82 -15.53 4.65
N LYS A 94 -8.38 -15.95 5.86
CA LYS A 94 -9.27 -16.32 6.96
C LYS A 94 -10.29 -15.18 7.03
N ALA A 95 -11.51 -15.50 6.62
CA ALA A 95 -12.62 -14.59 6.65
C ALA A 95 -12.61 -13.99 8.06
N GLY A 96 -12.48 -12.66 8.13
CA GLY A 96 -12.52 -11.97 9.40
C GLY A 96 -13.77 -12.44 10.12
N THR A 97 -13.59 -13.17 11.22
CA THR A 97 -14.69 -13.46 12.13
C THR A 97 -15.21 -12.09 12.53
N LYS A 98 -16.36 -11.71 11.96
CA LYS A 98 -17.16 -10.60 12.43
C LYS A 98 -17.37 -10.88 13.91
N ARG A 99 -16.57 -10.24 14.75
CA ARG A 99 -16.78 -10.23 16.19
C ARG A 99 -18.10 -9.49 16.36
N LYS A 100 -19.19 -10.26 16.46
CA LYS A 100 -20.51 -9.75 16.85
C LYS A 100 -20.30 -9.00 18.15
N THR A 101 -20.25 -7.67 18.08
CA THR A 101 -20.45 -6.83 19.25
C THR A 101 -21.88 -7.11 19.70
N ALA A 102 -22.02 -7.89 20.77
CA ALA A 102 -23.29 -8.10 21.43
C ALA A 102 -23.93 -6.72 21.68
N PRO A 103 -25.24 -6.54 21.41
CA PRO A 103 -25.91 -5.29 21.71
C PRO A 103 -25.86 -5.12 23.23
N ARG A 104 -25.12 -4.10 23.69
CA ARG A 104 -25.20 -3.63 25.08
C ARG A 104 -26.64 -3.17 25.26
N GLY A 105 -27.42 -4.02 25.93
CA GLY A 105 -28.83 -3.80 26.18
C GLY A 105 -29.04 -2.43 26.84
N ARG A 106 -29.97 -1.65 26.27
CA ARG A 106 -30.68 -0.63 27.02
C ARG A 106 -31.32 -1.31 28.23
N LYS A 107 -30.84 -1.02 29.42
CA LYS A 107 -31.68 -1.11 30.63
C LYS A 107 -32.06 0.31 31.02
N SER A 108 -33.25 0.69 30.54
CA SER A 108 -34.12 1.66 31.17
C SER A 108 -34.63 1.08 32.50
N ALA A 109 -34.39 1.78 33.60
CA ALA A 109 -35.19 1.76 34.83
C ALA A 109 -34.82 3.07 35.57
N SER A 110 -35.65 4.11 35.61
CA SER A 110 -36.95 4.25 36.30
C SER A 110 -36.84 4.17 37.83
N ALA A 111 -37.34 5.23 38.49
CA ALA A 111 -37.66 5.41 39.92
C ALA A 111 -36.52 6.00 40.78
N ARG A 112 -36.64 7.27 41.25
CA ARG A 112 -37.24 7.74 42.54
C ARG A 112 -36.26 7.49 43.73
N ASP A 113 -35.99 8.33 44.71
CA ASP A 113 -36.64 9.50 45.32
C ASP A 113 -35.59 10.37 46.10
N LYS A 114 -36.08 11.53 46.57
CA LYS A 114 -35.60 12.54 47.54
C LYS A 114 -34.53 12.21 48.62
N GLU A 115 -33.99 13.34 49.12
CA GLU A 115 -33.53 13.65 50.50
C GLU A 115 -32.06 13.35 50.83
N THR A 116 -31.21 14.38 50.89
CA THR A 116 -30.97 15.26 52.05
C THR A 116 -30.24 16.52 51.56
#